data_AF-A0A7W7HE95-F1
#
_entry.id   AF-A0A7W7HE95-F1
#
_cell.length_a   1.000
_cell.length_b   1.000
_cell.length_c   1.000
_cell.angle_alpha   90.00
_cell.angle_beta   90.00
_cell.angle_gamma   90.00
#
_symmetry.space_group_name_H-M   'P 1'
#
loop_
_entity.id
_entity.type
_entity.pdbx_description
1 polymer ?
#
loop_
_entity_poly.entity_id
_entity_poly.type
_entity_poly.pdbx_seq_one_letter_code
_entity_poly.pdbx_strand_id
1 'polypeptide(L)'
;MPRKAFITAGLAVAMAGAGIGIATAAEAAVPTVNCPQVTVNVTVPAQAQAEVDNNLRLLDQQINEANNRIASTAGQGGANFIQNAILGPLKDKRFAAINRIETAISRNAARPNLNAEGLATCTLNQNGGAPAVTTPPAAQPGNNLGILTDTCETSRLEAHTGFQLGNRCVSTEFGEVGTAANNPTLLITRAPQQVRRNQSFTLQISTRNLIRDRFLAAGQGGYYVESSVLQGGLVRGHFHTACRILDSTSQAPAPEPVPGFFVATEDSRGGATPDTIAIQVPGLAQAGTFQCSAWAGDGSHRIPMMERANQTPALDSVRIRVR
;
A
#
# COMPACT_ATOMS: atom_id res chain seq x y z
N MET A 1 26.83 -28.25 10.68
CA MET A 1 27.13 -27.40 11.87
C MET A 1 25.85 -26.68 12.27
N PRO A 2 25.33 -26.83 13.49
CA PRO A 2 24.16 -26.06 13.92
C PRO A 2 24.57 -24.59 14.12
N ARG A 3 24.00 -23.68 13.33
CA ARG A 3 24.15 -22.24 13.52
C ARG A 3 23.40 -21.84 14.80
N LYS A 4 24.10 -21.25 15.77
CA LYS A 4 23.44 -20.50 16.85
C LYS A 4 22.78 -19.28 16.21
N ALA A 5 21.46 -19.30 16.06
CA ALA A 5 20.70 -18.16 15.59
C ALA A 5 20.51 -17.19 16.75
N PHE A 6 21.30 -16.12 16.78
CA PHE A 6 21.00 -14.97 17.62
C PHE A 6 20.02 -14.09 16.84
N ILE A 7 18.72 -14.26 17.10
CA ILE A 7 17.70 -13.32 16.63
C ILE A 7 17.28 -12.51 17.85
N THR A 8 17.91 -11.36 18.02
CA THR A 8 17.47 -10.31 18.94
C THR A 8 16.36 -9.53 18.25
N ALA A 9 15.11 -9.75 18.67
CA ALA A 9 14.14 -8.66 18.64
C ALA A 9 14.45 -7.81 19.86
N GLY A 10 14.57 -6.48 19.69
CA GLY A 10 14.72 -5.56 20.80
C GLY A 10 15.87 -4.58 20.75
N LEU A 11 15.57 -3.36 20.32
CA LEU A 11 16.46 -2.22 20.49
C LEU A 11 16.15 -1.55 21.83
N ALA A 12 17.10 -1.56 22.75
CA ALA A 12 17.10 -0.65 23.88
C ALA A 12 17.47 0.76 23.38
N VAL A 13 16.51 1.68 23.35
CA VAL A 13 16.76 3.08 22.97
C VAL A 13 17.35 3.81 24.18
N ALA A 14 18.67 3.98 24.19
CA ALA A 14 19.34 4.93 25.08
C ALA A 14 19.36 6.31 24.40
N MET A 15 18.65 7.28 24.96
CA MET A 15 18.65 8.66 24.48
C MET A 15 19.77 9.45 25.13
N ALA A 16 20.78 9.85 24.34
CA ALA A 16 21.67 10.96 24.68
C ALA A 16 21.09 12.24 24.08
N GLY A 17 20.47 13.07 24.93
CA GLY A 17 19.96 14.39 24.55
C GLY A 17 21.02 15.47 24.75
N ALA A 18 21.31 16.23 23.69
CA ALA A 18 21.81 17.59 23.77
C ALA A 18 20.90 18.45 22.88
N GLY A 19 20.06 19.28 23.51
CA GLY A 19 19.04 20.06 22.84
C GLY A 19 19.51 21.44 22.37
N ILE A 20 18.75 21.99 21.44
CA ILE A 20 18.50 23.43 21.32
C ILE A 20 16.99 23.56 21.05
N GLY A 21 16.26 24.19 21.96
CA GLY A 21 14.80 24.25 21.95
C GLY A 21 14.22 25.52 21.31
N ILE A 22 13.01 25.38 20.78
CA ILE A 22 11.96 26.40 20.76
C ILE A 22 10.64 25.71 21.17
N ALA A 23 9.98 26.22 22.21
CA ALA A 23 8.78 25.63 22.78
C ALA A 23 7.52 26.11 22.06
N THR A 24 6.70 25.16 21.57
CA THR A 24 5.28 25.37 21.24
C THR A 24 4.47 24.35 22.03
N ALA A 25 3.23 24.69 22.38
CA ALA A 25 2.33 23.96 23.28
C ALA A 25 2.42 22.43 23.12
N ALA A 26 2.63 21.72 24.23
CA ALA A 26 2.79 20.29 24.27
C ALA A 26 1.52 19.59 23.75
N GLU A 27 1.55 19.10 22.51
CA GLU A 27 0.74 17.95 22.12
C GLU A 27 1.06 16.83 23.11
N ALA A 28 0.04 16.36 23.84
CA ALA A 28 0.22 15.25 24.75
C ALA A 28 0.74 14.05 23.94
N ALA A 29 1.96 13.61 24.24
CA ALA A 29 2.59 12.47 23.58
C ALA A 29 1.64 11.25 23.65
N VAL A 30 1.38 10.62 22.51
CA VAL A 30 0.52 9.42 22.45
C VAL A 30 1.30 8.27 23.09
N PRO A 31 0.79 7.62 24.16
CA PRO A 31 1.52 6.54 24.80
C PRO A 31 1.79 5.38 23.83
N THR A 32 2.99 4.80 23.88
CA THR A 32 3.34 3.61 23.08
C THR A 32 3.56 2.40 23.95
N VAL A 33 3.34 1.21 23.39
CA VAL A 33 3.57 -0.07 24.05
C VAL A 33 5.07 -0.34 24.17
N ASN A 34 5.49 -0.80 25.35
CA ASN A 34 6.83 -1.27 25.63
C ASN A 34 6.78 -2.73 26.12
N CYS A 35 7.37 -3.66 25.36
CA CYS A 35 7.34 -5.08 25.68
C CYS A 35 8.75 -5.62 25.99
N PRO A 36 8.88 -6.56 26.94
CA PRO A 36 10.11 -7.32 27.13
C PRO A 36 10.51 -8.04 25.84
N GLN A 37 11.82 -8.12 25.63
CA GLN A 37 12.38 -8.68 24.42
C GLN A 37 12.51 -10.20 24.51
N VAL A 38 12.10 -10.88 23.44
CA VAL A 38 12.09 -12.34 23.40
C VAL A 38 13.35 -12.80 22.67
N THR A 39 14.23 -13.48 23.40
CA THR A 39 15.47 -14.02 22.83
C THR A 39 15.45 -15.55 22.92
N VAL A 40 15.66 -16.23 21.79
CA VAL A 40 15.71 -17.70 21.72
C VAL A 40 17.16 -18.16 21.84
N ASN A 41 17.63 -18.39 23.08
CA ASN A 41 19.03 -18.74 23.38
C ASN A 41 19.33 -20.25 23.34
N VAL A 42 18.55 -21.02 22.58
CA VAL A 42 18.71 -22.46 22.44
C VAL A 42 18.93 -22.85 20.99
N THR A 43 19.45 -24.06 20.76
CA THR A 43 19.60 -24.56 19.39
C THR A 43 18.22 -24.88 18.81
N VAL A 44 17.85 -24.20 17.73
CA VAL A 44 16.57 -24.41 17.03
C VAL A 44 16.74 -25.48 15.96
N PRO A 45 16.00 -26.61 16.01
CA PRO A 45 15.99 -27.62 14.95
C PRO A 45 15.62 -27.00 13.60
N ALA A 46 16.24 -27.47 12.51
CA ALA A 46 15.99 -26.93 11.16
C ALA A 46 14.50 -26.93 10.78
N GLN A 47 13.78 -27.96 11.20
CA GLN A 47 12.34 -28.15 10.97
C GLN A 47 11.47 -27.12 11.71
N ALA A 48 11.99 -26.50 12.78
CA ALA A 48 11.26 -25.53 13.60
C ALA A 48 11.57 -24.07 13.24
N GLN A 49 12.62 -23.80 12.43
CA GLN A 49 13.08 -22.43 12.15
C GLN A 49 11.97 -21.54 11.59
N ALA A 50 11.28 -21.99 10.54
CA ALA A 50 10.20 -21.21 9.93
C ALA A 50 9.04 -20.92 10.91
N GLU A 51 8.68 -21.87 11.78
CA GLU A 51 7.61 -21.68 12.77
C GLU A 51 8.04 -20.72 13.88
N VAL A 52 9.29 -20.83 14.36
CA VAL A 52 9.87 -19.89 15.34
C VAL A 52 9.92 -18.47 14.76
N ASP A 53 10.43 -18.31 13.53
CA ASP A 53 10.53 -17.01 12.86
C ASP A 53 9.15 -16.37 12.63
N ASN A 54 8.14 -17.17 12.27
CA ASN A 54 6.78 -16.69 12.12
C ASN A 54 6.18 -16.21 13.45
N ASN A 55 6.44 -16.92 14.56
CA ASN A 55 5.94 -16.49 15.87
C ASN A 55 6.70 -15.27 16.42
N LEU A 56 7.99 -15.13 16.12
CA LEU A 56 8.75 -13.90 16.44
C LEU A 56 8.18 -12.69 15.68
N ARG A 57 7.90 -12.84 14.39
CA ARG A 57 7.24 -11.79 13.58
C ARG A 57 5.83 -11.46 14.09
N LEU A 58 5.09 -12.47 14.53
CA LEU A 58 3.76 -12.29 15.11
C LEU A 58 3.81 -11.47 16.42
N LEU A 59 4.86 -11.63 17.24
CA LEU A 59 5.05 -10.83 18.45
C LEU A 59 5.22 -9.33 18.11
N ASP A 60 5.93 -9.00 17.04
CA ASP A 60 6.10 -7.62 16.57
C ASP A 60 4.79 -7.05 16.01
N GLN A 61 4.06 -7.83 15.20
CA GLN A 61 2.75 -7.43 14.68
C GLN A 61 1.76 -7.11 15.79
N GLN A 62 1.75 -7.89 16.86
CA GLN A 62 0.86 -7.66 18.01
C GLN A 62 1.16 -6.33 18.73
N ILE A 63 2.43 -5.92 18.79
CA ILE A 63 2.83 -4.61 19.33
C ILE A 63 2.31 -3.48 18.44
N ASN A 64 2.44 -3.62 17.13
CA ASN A 64 1.96 -2.62 16.15
C ASN A 64 0.43 -2.48 16.19
N GLU A 65 -0.31 -3.59 16.24
CA GLU A 65 -1.76 -3.57 16.43
C GLU A 65 -2.18 -2.84 17.71
N ALA A 66 -1.49 -3.11 18.83
CA ALA A 66 -1.78 -2.48 20.10
C ALA A 66 -1.50 -0.97 20.08
N ASN A 67 -0.38 -0.56 19.48
CA ASN A 67 -0.02 0.85 19.27
C ASN A 67 -1.05 1.59 18.40
N ASN A 68 -1.47 0.99 17.27
CA ASN A 68 -2.51 1.56 16.40
C ASN A 68 -3.84 1.73 17.13
N ARG A 69 -4.19 0.77 18.00
CA ARG A 69 -5.39 0.88 18.84
C ARG A 69 -5.28 2.00 19.87
N ILE A 70 -4.11 2.20 20.50
CA ILE A 70 -3.90 3.32 21.43
C ILE A 70 -4.05 4.66 20.71
N ALA A 71 -3.44 4.80 19.53
CA ALA A 71 -3.52 6.04 18.74
C ALA A 71 -4.96 6.34 18.28
N SER A 72 -5.69 5.35 17.77
CA SER A 72 -7.04 5.53 17.22
C SER A 72 -8.15 5.66 18.27
N THR A 73 -7.86 5.37 19.55
CA THR A 73 -8.83 5.45 20.65
C THR A 73 -8.48 6.52 21.68
N ALA A 74 -7.56 7.44 21.35
CA ALA A 74 -7.20 8.56 22.20
C ALA A 74 -8.45 9.38 22.61
N GLY A 75 -8.67 9.55 23.92
CA GLY A 75 -9.83 10.25 24.46
C GLY A 75 -11.11 9.41 24.63
N GLN A 76 -11.09 8.11 24.30
CA GLN A 76 -12.24 7.21 24.42
C GLN A 76 -12.03 6.16 25.54
N GLY A 77 -13.12 5.72 26.20
CA GLY A 77 -13.11 4.54 27.08
C GLY A 77 -12.70 4.72 28.55
N GLY A 78 -12.34 5.93 28.99
CA GLY A 78 -11.99 6.23 30.39
C GLY A 78 -10.57 5.78 30.80
N ALA A 79 -10.18 6.11 32.04
CA ALA A 79 -8.78 6.02 32.50
C ALA A 79 -8.15 4.60 32.43
N ASN A 80 -8.96 3.54 32.43
CA ASN A 80 -8.50 2.15 32.44
C ASN A 80 -8.64 1.44 31.08
N PHE A 81 -9.07 2.12 30.02
CA PHE A 81 -9.35 1.50 28.72
C PHE A 81 -8.12 0.81 28.13
N ILE A 82 -6.98 1.50 28.10
CA ILE A 82 -5.74 0.96 27.51
C ILE A 82 -5.30 -0.31 28.25
N GLN A 83 -5.40 -0.32 29.58
CA GLN A 83 -5.04 -1.50 30.38
C GLN A 83 -5.95 -2.69 30.08
N ASN A 84 -7.27 -2.48 30.07
CA ASN A 84 -8.23 -3.58 29.98
C ASN A 84 -8.44 -4.08 28.55
N ALA A 85 -8.53 -3.16 27.59
CA ALA A 85 -8.91 -3.49 26.22
C ALA A 85 -7.71 -3.67 25.28
N ILE A 86 -6.52 -3.22 25.66
CA ILE A 86 -5.32 -3.26 24.80
C ILE A 86 -4.20 -4.09 25.43
N LEU A 87 -3.68 -3.71 26.60
CA LEU A 87 -2.54 -4.40 27.20
C LEU A 87 -2.88 -5.79 27.75
N GLY A 88 -4.09 -5.97 28.31
CA GLY A 88 -4.59 -7.29 28.72
C GLY A 88 -4.60 -8.30 27.57
N PRO A 89 -5.33 -8.03 26.47
CA PRO A 89 -5.33 -8.91 25.30
C PRO A 89 -3.95 -9.09 24.65
N LEU A 90 -3.10 -8.05 24.65
CA LEU A 90 -1.74 -8.15 24.15
C LEU A 90 -0.89 -9.14 24.96
N LYS A 91 -1.00 -9.11 26.30
CA LYS A 91 -0.32 -10.07 27.18
C LYS A 91 -0.70 -11.51 26.82
N ASP A 92 -1.99 -11.80 26.69
CA ASP A 92 -2.46 -13.16 26.39
C ASP A 92 -1.98 -13.64 25.01
N LYS A 93 -2.04 -12.76 24.00
CA LYS A 93 -1.55 -13.03 22.65
C LYS A 93 -0.05 -13.33 22.63
N ARG A 94 0.76 -12.55 23.38
CA ARG A 94 2.21 -12.74 23.49
C ARG A 94 2.57 -14.01 24.23
N PHE A 95 1.90 -14.28 25.35
CA PHE A 95 2.07 -15.52 26.11
C PHE A 95 1.83 -16.75 25.23
N ALA A 96 0.76 -16.72 24.42
CA ALA A 96 0.46 -17.81 23.50
C ALA A 96 1.54 -17.97 22.41
N ALA A 97 2.04 -16.87 21.84
CA ALA A 97 3.08 -16.92 20.81
C ALA A 97 4.42 -17.45 21.35
N ILE A 98 4.83 -17.04 22.56
CA ILE A 98 6.05 -17.55 23.19
C ILE A 98 5.91 -19.06 23.50
N ASN A 99 4.75 -19.49 24.00
CA ASN A 99 4.48 -20.92 24.20
C ASN A 99 4.49 -21.73 22.90
N ARG A 100 4.05 -21.15 21.77
CA ARG A 100 4.17 -21.80 20.45
C ARG A 100 5.61 -21.96 20.02
N ILE A 101 6.49 -20.98 20.28
CA ILE A 101 7.94 -21.10 20.03
C ILE A 101 8.53 -22.26 20.84
N GLU A 102 8.24 -22.32 22.14
CA GLU A 102 8.71 -23.43 22.99
C GLU A 102 8.22 -24.80 22.50
N THR A 103 6.95 -24.86 22.12
CA THR A 103 6.32 -26.10 21.62
C THR A 103 6.89 -26.51 20.26
N ALA A 104 7.13 -25.57 19.34
CA ALA A 104 7.70 -25.84 18.03
C ALA A 104 9.11 -26.47 18.16
N ILE A 105 9.92 -25.93 19.08
CA ILE A 105 11.24 -26.47 19.39
C ILE A 105 11.10 -27.86 20.06
N SER A 106 10.15 -28.02 20.99
CA SER A 106 9.99 -29.26 21.75
C SER A 106 9.59 -30.48 20.91
N ARG A 107 9.10 -30.28 19.68
CA ARG A 107 8.77 -31.40 18.78
C ARG A 107 10.02 -32.16 18.31
N ASN A 108 11.18 -31.52 18.30
CA ASN A 108 12.43 -32.10 17.76
C ASN A 108 13.66 -31.85 18.66
N ALA A 109 13.48 -31.25 19.83
CA ALA A 109 14.53 -30.99 20.82
C ALA A 109 13.92 -30.93 22.23
N ALA A 110 14.76 -30.79 23.27
CA ALA A 110 14.26 -30.51 24.61
C ALA A 110 13.49 -29.18 24.63
N ARG A 111 12.34 -29.15 25.30
CA ARG A 111 11.51 -27.94 25.40
C ARG A 111 12.30 -26.84 26.13
N PRO A 112 12.55 -25.68 25.49
CA PRO A 112 13.14 -24.55 26.20
C PRO A 112 12.11 -23.91 27.13
N ASN A 113 12.60 -23.32 28.22
CA ASN A 113 11.81 -22.38 29.02
C ASN A 113 12.27 -20.97 28.66
N LEU A 114 11.45 -20.25 27.91
CA LEU A 114 11.70 -18.87 27.51
C LEU A 114 11.16 -17.86 28.54
N ASN A 115 10.54 -18.32 29.63
CA ASN A 115 9.85 -17.48 30.63
C ASN A 115 8.69 -16.68 30.01
N ALA A 116 7.73 -17.39 29.40
CA ALA A 116 6.57 -16.78 28.75
C ALA A 116 5.78 -15.86 29.70
N GLU A 117 5.61 -16.25 30.96
CA GLU A 117 4.93 -15.46 31.99
C GLU A 117 5.61 -14.11 32.22
N GLY A 118 6.95 -14.10 32.30
CA GLY A 118 7.74 -12.89 32.50
C GLY A 118 7.84 -11.99 31.26
N LEU A 119 7.79 -12.57 30.06
CA LEU A 119 7.99 -11.84 28.79
C LEU A 119 6.69 -11.35 28.12
N ALA A 120 5.54 -11.89 28.54
CA ALA A 120 4.25 -11.56 27.94
C ALA A 120 3.73 -10.17 28.32
N THR A 121 4.04 -9.69 29.53
CA THR A 121 3.48 -8.43 30.06
C THR A 121 4.19 -7.23 29.43
N CYS A 122 3.41 -6.33 28.81
CA CYS A 122 3.91 -5.07 28.26
C CYS A 122 3.42 -3.88 29.10
N THR A 123 4.17 -2.78 29.06
CA THR A 123 3.88 -1.51 29.73
C THR A 123 3.67 -0.39 28.71
N LEU A 124 3.39 0.82 29.19
CA LEU A 124 3.28 2.02 28.35
C LEU A 124 4.46 2.95 28.59
N ASN A 125 5.00 3.48 27.50
CA ASN A 125 5.86 4.65 27.49
C ASN A 125 4.97 5.89 27.37
N GLN A 126 4.78 6.63 28.46
CA GLN A 126 3.88 7.79 28.50
C GLN A 126 4.39 9.01 27.71
N ASN A 127 5.67 8.99 27.28
CA ASN A 127 6.30 10.01 26.43
C ASN A 127 6.62 9.46 25.03
N GLY A 128 5.84 8.49 24.54
CA GLY A 128 6.03 7.90 23.22
C GLY A 128 5.74 8.92 22.12
N GLY A 129 6.70 9.14 21.22
CA GLY A 129 6.35 9.66 19.89
C GLY A 129 5.44 8.66 19.18
N ALA A 130 4.67 9.13 18.18
CA ALA A 130 3.73 8.32 17.40
C ALA A 130 4.32 6.94 17.02
N PRO A 131 3.52 5.86 17.04
CA PRO A 131 4.03 4.55 16.70
C PRO A 131 4.47 4.53 15.24
N ALA A 132 5.78 4.37 15.02
CA ALA A 132 6.29 4.04 13.70
C ALA A 132 5.74 2.66 13.32
N VAL A 133 4.94 2.60 12.25
CA VAL A 133 4.68 1.32 11.58
C VAL A 133 6.02 0.83 11.06
N THR A 134 6.61 -0.16 11.75
CA THR A 134 7.81 -0.82 11.26
C THR A 134 7.42 -1.80 10.16
N THR A 135 7.17 -1.24 8.97
CA THR A 135 7.49 -1.94 7.73
C THR A 135 8.95 -2.41 7.88
N PRO A 136 9.30 -3.68 7.61
CA PRO A 136 10.70 -4.10 7.62
C PRO A 136 11.49 -3.07 6.83
N PRO A 137 12.66 -2.61 7.32
CA PRO A 137 13.38 -1.53 6.67
C PRO A 137 13.54 -1.89 5.20
N ALA A 138 12.96 -1.08 4.32
CA ALA A 138 13.26 -1.16 2.91
C ALA A 138 14.78 -1.15 2.81
N ALA A 139 15.35 -2.14 2.12
CA ALA A 139 16.77 -2.15 1.83
C ALA A 139 17.13 -0.74 1.34
N GLN A 140 18.13 -0.11 1.97
CA GLN A 140 18.53 1.25 1.62
C GLN A 140 18.71 1.31 0.10
N PRO A 141 17.94 2.15 -0.62
CA PRO A 141 18.01 2.21 -2.06
C PRO A 141 19.46 2.49 -2.48
N GLY A 142 19.99 1.65 -3.37
CA GLY A 142 21.35 1.81 -3.90
C GLY A 142 21.40 3.05 -4.79
N ASN A 143 22.04 4.12 -4.30
CA ASN A 143 22.45 5.36 -4.99
C ASN A 143 22.76 6.53 -4.02
N ASN A 144 22.78 6.31 -2.70
CA ASN A 144 22.96 7.34 -1.66
C ASN A 144 21.86 8.41 -1.62
N LEU A 145 20.74 8.20 -2.31
CA LEU A 145 19.53 9.00 -2.10
C LEU A 145 18.71 8.28 -1.02
N GLY A 146 18.73 8.80 0.21
CA GLY A 146 17.92 8.27 1.30
C GLY A 146 16.42 8.34 0.97
N ILE A 147 15.63 7.50 1.64
CA ILE A 147 14.17 7.55 1.54
C ILE A 147 13.68 8.86 2.18
N LEU A 148 12.90 9.66 1.44
CA LEU A 148 12.34 10.92 1.97
C LEU A 148 11.17 10.67 2.93
N THR A 149 10.24 9.79 2.55
CA THR A 149 9.15 9.25 3.38
C THR A 149 8.55 8.04 2.65
N ASP A 150 8.06 7.05 3.38
CA ASP A 150 7.33 5.88 2.89
C ASP A 150 5.93 5.75 3.51
N THR A 151 5.60 6.64 4.45
CA THR A 151 4.27 6.76 5.07
C THR A 151 3.79 8.20 5.05
N CYS A 152 2.55 8.40 5.51
CA CYS A 152 1.97 9.73 5.73
C CYS A 152 2.34 10.35 7.09
N GLU A 153 3.09 9.65 7.96
CA GLU A 153 3.33 10.07 9.36
C GLU A 153 4.01 11.43 9.47
N THR A 154 4.88 11.78 8.51
CA THR A 154 5.61 13.05 8.48
C THR A 154 4.93 14.13 7.64
N SER A 155 3.79 13.81 7.00
CA SER A 155 3.08 14.74 6.13
C SER A 155 2.32 15.79 6.93
N ARG A 156 2.28 17.03 6.41
CA ARG A 156 1.44 18.12 6.96
C ARG A 156 0.11 18.28 6.22
N LEU A 157 -0.17 17.42 5.23
CA LEU A 157 -1.42 17.44 4.48
C LEU A 157 -2.52 16.69 5.22
N GLU A 158 -3.76 17.10 5.03
CA GLU A 158 -4.93 16.36 5.52
C GLU A 158 -4.97 14.94 4.93
N ALA A 159 -5.56 13.99 5.66
CA ALA A 159 -5.75 12.62 5.17
C ALA A 159 -6.72 12.57 3.97
N HIS A 160 -6.42 11.70 3.00
CA HIS A 160 -7.28 11.46 1.85
C HIS A 160 -8.56 10.74 2.28
N THR A 161 -9.72 11.27 1.87
CA THR A 161 -11.04 10.81 2.35
C THR A 161 -11.72 9.82 1.41
N GLY A 162 -11.07 9.46 0.31
CA GLY A 162 -11.64 8.63 -0.74
C GLY A 162 -12.33 9.40 -1.86
N PHE A 163 -12.55 10.70 -1.68
CA PHE A 163 -13.06 11.59 -2.71
C PHE A 163 -11.91 12.23 -3.48
N GLN A 164 -12.16 12.72 -4.70
CA GLN A 164 -11.13 13.31 -5.58
C GLN A 164 -10.70 14.70 -5.11
N LEU A 165 -10.07 14.77 -3.94
CA LEU A 165 -9.56 15.99 -3.31
C LEU A 165 -8.03 16.01 -3.38
N GLY A 166 -7.48 17.04 -4.02
CA GLY A 166 -6.03 17.29 -4.03
C GLY A 166 -5.51 17.79 -2.68
N ASN A 167 -4.19 17.94 -2.56
CA ASN A 167 -3.52 18.38 -1.32
C ASN A 167 -3.89 17.49 -0.12
N ARG A 168 -3.83 16.17 -0.32
CA ARG A 168 -4.12 15.16 0.69
C ARG A 168 -2.98 14.14 0.79
N CYS A 169 -2.81 13.55 1.97
CA CYS A 169 -1.94 12.41 2.16
C CYS A 169 -2.73 11.10 2.03
N VAL A 170 -2.30 10.21 1.14
CA VAL A 170 -2.91 8.90 0.93
C VAL A 170 -2.14 7.88 1.75
N SER A 171 -2.74 7.38 2.84
CA SER A 171 -2.14 6.35 3.70
C SER A 171 -2.48 4.92 3.26
N THR A 172 -3.27 4.76 2.20
CA THR A 172 -3.59 3.46 1.63
C THR A 172 -2.33 2.81 1.06
N GLU A 173 -2.04 1.60 1.52
CA GLU A 173 -0.89 0.83 1.06
C GLU A 173 -0.89 0.63 -0.45
N PHE A 174 0.31 0.54 -1.03
CA PHE A 174 0.43 0.40 -2.48
C PHE A 174 -0.14 -0.92 -2.99
N GLY A 175 0.04 -2.00 -2.24
CA GLY A 175 -0.53 -3.32 -2.52
C GLY A 175 0.45 -4.30 -3.16
N GLU A 176 -0.13 -5.33 -3.79
CA GLU A 176 0.58 -6.46 -4.37
C GLU A 176 1.14 -6.14 -5.76
N VAL A 177 2.31 -6.69 -6.09
CA VAL A 177 2.97 -6.52 -7.39
C VAL A 177 3.02 -7.85 -8.13
N GLY A 178 2.52 -7.86 -9.37
CA GLY A 178 2.56 -9.03 -10.24
C GLY A 178 3.97 -9.34 -10.75
N THR A 179 4.20 -10.57 -11.21
CA THR A 179 5.44 -10.92 -11.91
C THR A 179 5.50 -10.22 -13.27
N ALA A 180 6.70 -10.06 -13.83
CA ALA A 180 6.90 -9.42 -15.13
C ALA A 180 6.07 -10.06 -16.24
N ALA A 181 5.82 -11.37 -16.18
CA ALA A 181 4.99 -12.10 -17.13
C ALA A 181 3.49 -11.83 -16.97
N ASN A 182 3.06 -11.45 -15.75
CA ASN A 182 1.68 -11.21 -15.38
C ASN A 182 1.34 -9.72 -15.24
N ASN A 183 2.29 -8.81 -15.48
CA ASN A 183 1.98 -7.40 -15.46
C ASN A 183 1.01 -7.02 -16.59
N PRO A 184 0.06 -6.12 -16.33
CA PRO A 184 -0.91 -5.71 -17.32
C PRO A 184 -0.24 -4.98 -18.47
N THR A 185 -0.81 -5.15 -19.67
CA THR A 185 -0.46 -4.36 -20.86
C THR A 185 -1.73 -3.88 -21.54
N LEU A 186 -1.65 -2.75 -22.22
CA LEU A 186 -2.78 -2.13 -22.91
C LEU A 186 -2.32 -1.52 -24.23
N LEU A 187 -3.14 -1.65 -25.28
CA LEU A 187 -2.86 -1.10 -26.60
C LEU A 187 -4.14 -0.57 -27.27
N ILE A 188 -4.11 0.63 -27.84
CA ILE A 188 -5.15 1.14 -28.72
C ILE A 188 -4.88 0.57 -30.12
N THR A 189 -5.57 -0.53 -30.43
CA THR A 189 -5.38 -1.26 -31.70
C THR A 189 -6.00 -0.59 -32.91
N ARG A 190 -7.07 0.21 -32.73
CA ARG A 190 -7.68 1.01 -33.81
C ARG A 190 -8.20 2.34 -33.28
N ALA A 191 -7.92 3.39 -34.04
CA ALA A 191 -8.45 4.73 -33.85
C ALA A 191 -8.53 5.46 -35.20
N PRO A 192 -9.50 6.35 -35.42
CA PRO A 192 -9.49 7.20 -36.60
C PRO A 192 -8.37 8.24 -36.49
N GLN A 193 -7.77 8.60 -37.61
CA GLN A 193 -6.81 9.73 -37.65
C GLN A 193 -7.53 11.08 -37.64
N GLN A 194 -8.75 11.13 -38.17
CA GLN A 194 -9.54 12.35 -38.36
C GLN A 194 -11.03 12.08 -38.16
N VAL A 195 -11.74 13.02 -37.54
CA VAL A 195 -13.20 13.01 -37.40
C VAL A 195 -13.76 14.44 -37.55
N ARG A 196 -15.04 14.59 -37.88
CA ARG A 196 -15.72 15.88 -37.81
C ARG A 196 -16.09 16.22 -36.36
N ARG A 197 -16.25 17.50 -36.03
CA ARG A 197 -16.82 17.92 -34.74
C ARG A 197 -18.14 17.19 -34.47
N ASN A 198 -18.32 16.72 -33.24
CA ASN A 198 -19.48 15.95 -32.78
C ASN A 198 -19.79 14.67 -33.59
N GLN A 199 -18.87 14.23 -34.47
CA GLN A 199 -18.99 12.92 -35.10
C GLN A 199 -18.57 11.85 -34.11
N SER A 200 -19.43 10.87 -33.89
CA SER A 200 -19.11 9.72 -33.05
C SER A 200 -18.05 8.84 -33.72
N PHE A 201 -17.20 8.22 -32.90
CA PHE A 201 -16.18 7.29 -33.38
C PHE A 201 -15.86 6.24 -32.32
N THR A 202 -15.16 5.20 -32.74
CA THR A 202 -14.82 4.07 -31.86
C THR A 202 -13.31 3.95 -31.71
N LEU A 203 -12.86 3.73 -30.48
CA LEU A 203 -11.51 3.27 -30.17
C LEU A 203 -11.57 1.77 -29.86
N GLN A 204 -10.66 0.98 -30.42
CA GLN A 204 -10.53 -0.45 -30.09
C GLN A 204 -9.33 -0.63 -29.17
N ILE A 205 -9.57 -1.04 -27.94
CA ILE A 205 -8.56 -1.10 -26.89
C ILE A 205 -8.38 -2.56 -26.50
N SER A 206 -7.17 -3.06 -26.64
CA SER A 206 -6.81 -4.40 -26.19
C SER A 206 -6.15 -4.34 -24.82
N THR A 207 -6.56 -5.23 -23.92
CA THR A 207 -5.92 -5.41 -22.62
C THR A 207 -5.46 -6.86 -22.47
N ARG A 208 -4.37 -7.07 -21.74
CA ARG A 208 -3.85 -8.39 -21.35
C ARG A 208 -3.41 -8.32 -19.89
N ASN A 209 -3.60 -9.42 -19.16
CA ASN A 209 -3.20 -9.57 -17.76
C ASN A 209 -3.89 -8.58 -16.80
N LEU A 210 -5.13 -8.22 -17.11
CA LEU A 210 -5.95 -7.32 -16.31
C LEU A 210 -7.33 -7.94 -16.13
N ILE A 211 -7.72 -8.18 -14.88
CA ILE A 211 -9.09 -8.58 -14.52
C ILE A 211 -9.87 -7.29 -14.25
N ARG A 212 -10.84 -6.96 -15.09
CA ARG A 212 -11.57 -5.69 -15.07
C ARG A 212 -12.86 -5.79 -14.26
N ASP A 213 -12.72 -6.18 -12.99
CA ASP A 213 -13.82 -6.45 -12.08
C ASP A 213 -13.79 -5.57 -10.81
N ARG A 214 -12.91 -4.57 -10.78
CA ARG A 214 -12.67 -3.76 -9.60
C ARG A 214 -12.57 -2.28 -9.92
N PHE A 215 -13.69 -1.60 -9.72
CA PHE A 215 -13.80 -0.15 -9.79
C PHE A 215 -14.64 0.38 -8.62
N LEU A 216 -13.98 1.03 -7.66
CA LEU A 216 -14.66 1.73 -6.59
C LEU A 216 -14.94 3.17 -7.03
N ALA A 217 -16.19 3.48 -7.36
CA ALA A 217 -16.54 4.78 -7.94
C ALA A 217 -16.03 5.96 -7.09
N ALA A 218 -15.19 6.82 -7.69
CA ALA A 218 -14.58 7.96 -7.02
C ALA A 218 -15.62 8.95 -6.45
N GLY A 219 -16.75 9.13 -7.15
CA GLY A 219 -17.88 9.95 -6.68
C GLY A 219 -18.57 9.41 -5.43
N GLN A 220 -18.29 8.16 -5.03
CA GLN A 220 -18.80 7.50 -3.83
C GLN A 220 -17.70 7.30 -2.77
N GLY A 221 -16.58 8.03 -2.87
CA GLY A 221 -15.47 7.90 -1.92
C GLY A 221 -14.55 6.71 -2.22
N GLY A 222 -14.59 6.14 -3.43
CA GLY A 222 -13.79 4.98 -3.81
C GLY A 222 -12.35 5.25 -4.28
N TYR A 223 -11.92 6.50 -4.28
CA TYR A 223 -10.64 6.91 -4.89
C TYR A 223 -9.47 6.71 -3.91
N TYR A 224 -8.43 5.95 -4.30
CA TYR A 224 -7.28 5.62 -3.44
C TYR A 224 -7.61 4.98 -2.08
N VAL A 225 -8.74 4.29 -1.92
CA VAL A 225 -9.12 3.62 -0.65
C VAL A 225 -8.85 2.13 -0.63
N GLU A 226 -8.40 1.57 -1.75
CA GLU A 226 -8.07 0.16 -1.90
C GLU A 226 -6.65 0.03 -2.46
N SER A 227 -5.90 -0.95 -1.95
CA SER A 227 -4.57 -1.30 -2.45
C SER A 227 -4.64 -2.14 -3.72
N SER A 228 -3.54 -2.23 -4.48
CA SER A 228 -3.45 -3.21 -5.58
C SER A 228 -3.59 -4.63 -5.04
N VAL A 229 -4.40 -5.47 -5.68
CA VAL A 229 -4.57 -6.89 -5.33
C VAL A 229 -4.54 -7.77 -6.57
N LEU A 230 -4.00 -8.98 -6.41
CA LEU A 230 -3.87 -9.97 -7.46
C LEU A 230 -4.90 -11.10 -7.30
N GLN A 231 -5.33 -11.66 -8.43
CA GLN A 231 -6.06 -12.92 -8.48
C GLN A 231 -5.43 -13.82 -9.53
N GLY A 232 -4.97 -14.99 -9.11
CA GLY A 232 -4.18 -15.88 -9.96
C GLY A 232 -2.88 -15.22 -10.46
N GLY A 233 -2.34 -14.26 -9.71
CA GLY A 233 -1.17 -13.47 -10.08
C GLY A 233 -1.42 -12.35 -11.08
N LEU A 234 -2.68 -12.12 -11.51
CA LEU A 234 -3.08 -11.01 -12.38
C LEU A 234 -3.66 -9.87 -11.57
N VAL A 235 -3.43 -8.62 -11.99
CA VAL A 235 -3.99 -7.43 -11.33
C VAL A 235 -5.50 -7.38 -11.50
N ARG A 236 -6.22 -7.11 -10.40
CA ARG A 236 -7.63 -6.74 -10.42
C ARG A 236 -7.80 -5.22 -10.48
N GLY A 237 -8.68 -4.76 -11.35
CA GLY A 237 -8.83 -3.33 -11.62
C GLY A 237 -9.87 -3.04 -12.69
N HIS A 238 -9.55 -2.06 -13.52
CA HIS A 238 -10.35 -1.52 -14.62
C HIS A 238 -9.41 -0.79 -15.59
N PHE A 239 -9.92 -0.11 -16.61
CA PHE A 239 -9.12 0.85 -17.36
C PHE A 239 -9.92 2.12 -17.65
N HIS A 240 -9.22 3.22 -17.91
CA HIS A 240 -9.82 4.49 -18.29
C HIS A 240 -9.54 4.77 -19.76
N THR A 241 -10.43 5.52 -20.39
CA THR A 241 -10.20 6.13 -21.70
C THR A 241 -10.60 7.58 -21.65
N ALA A 242 -9.72 8.47 -22.11
CA ALA A 242 -9.98 9.90 -22.12
C ALA A 242 -9.47 10.56 -23.40
N CYS A 243 -10.17 11.58 -23.88
CA CYS A 243 -9.71 12.42 -24.98
C CYS A 243 -9.65 13.88 -24.55
N ARG A 244 -8.44 14.44 -24.49
CA ARG A 244 -8.22 15.88 -24.24
C ARG A 244 -7.75 16.59 -25.50
N ILE A 245 -8.12 17.85 -25.65
CA ILE A 245 -7.56 18.70 -26.70
C ILE A 245 -6.13 19.11 -26.33
N LEU A 246 -5.27 19.24 -27.33
CA LEU A 246 -3.90 19.73 -27.16
C LEU A 246 -3.79 21.16 -27.70
N ASP A 247 -3.38 22.09 -26.84
CA ASP A 247 -3.03 23.45 -27.25
C ASP A 247 -1.70 23.48 -28.01
N SER A 248 -0.80 22.54 -27.70
CA SER A 248 0.48 22.34 -28.35
C SER A 248 0.80 20.87 -28.52
N THR A 249 1.55 20.54 -29.57
CA THR A 249 2.05 19.17 -29.82
C THR A 249 3.53 18.99 -29.44
N SER A 250 4.16 20.05 -28.95
CA SER A 250 5.57 20.12 -28.56
C SER A 250 5.78 20.43 -27.08
N GLN A 251 4.72 20.63 -26.31
CA GLN A 251 4.78 20.94 -24.88
C GLN A 251 3.82 20.03 -24.10
N ALA A 252 4.13 19.81 -22.82
CA ALA A 252 3.22 19.13 -21.92
C ALA A 252 1.96 20.01 -21.72
N PRO A 253 0.76 19.47 -21.93
CA PRO A 253 -0.47 20.22 -21.70
C PRO A 253 -0.74 20.44 -20.21
N ALA A 254 -1.49 21.48 -19.88
CA ALA A 254 -1.99 21.72 -18.54
C ALA A 254 -2.89 20.55 -18.06
N PRO A 255 -2.95 20.28 -16.75
CA PRO A 255 -3.79 19.21 -16.21
C PRO A 255 -5.29 19.56 -16.24
N GLU A 256 -5.64 20.84 -16.15
CA GLU A 256 -6.97 21.36 -16.45
C GLU A 256 -7.11 21.70 -17.94
N PRO A 257 -8.33 21.74 -18.51
CA PRO A 257 -9.64 21.37 -17.95
C PRO A 257 -9.92 19.86 -18.01
N VAL A 258 -11.11 19.45 -17.56
CA VAL A 258 -11.58 18.07 -17.77
C VAL A 258 -11.54 17.69 -19.25
N PRO A 259 -11.21 16.42 -19.59
CA PRO A 259 -11.12 15.98 -20.96
C PRO A 259 -12.48 16.09 -21.66
N GLY A 260 -12.47 16.28 -22.98
CA GLY A 260 -13.68 16.33 -23.80
C GLY A 260 -14.44 14.99 -23.87
N PHE A 261 -13.81 13.90 -23.42
CA PHE A 261 -14.41 12.60 -23.22
C PHE A 261 -13.67 11.86 -22.10
N PHE A 262 -14.39 11.14 -21.24
CA PHE A 262 -13.84 10.23 -20.24
C PHE A 262 -14.80 9.06 -20.01
N VAL A 263 -14.26 7.86 -19.85
CA VAL A 263 -14.99 6.68 -19.37
C VAL A 263 -14.05 5.77 -18.59
N ALA A 264 -14.57 5.12 -17.55
CA ALA A 264 -13.94 3.99 -16.89
C ALA A 264 -14.64 2.70 -17.33
N THR A 265 -13.87 1.65 -17.62
CA THR A 265 -14.38 0.35 -18.09
C THR A 265 -14.09 -0.73 -17.05
N GLU A 266 -15.15 -1.15 -16.38
CA GLU A 266 -15.25 -2.33 -15.52
C GLU A 266 -16.43 -3.14 -16.07
N ASP A 267 -16.13 -4.23 -16.76
CA ASP A 267 -17.11 -5.07 -17.46
C ASP A 267 -17.13 -6.48 -16.90
N SER A 268 -16.49 -6.68 -15.73
CA SER A 268 -16.27 -7.97 -15.07
C SER A 268 -15.65 -9.03 -15.99
N ARG A 269 -14.82 -8.60 -16.95
CA ARG A 269 -14.10 -9.45 -17.92
C ARG A 269 -12.59 -9.27 -17.81
N GLY A 270 -11.85 -9.76 -18.81
CA GLY A 270 -10.39 -9.72 -18.83
C GLY A 270 -9.75 -10.94 -18.19
N GLY A 271 -8.42 -10.99 -18.23
CA GLY A 271 -7.62 -12.13 -17.81
C GLY A 271 -6.25 -12.16 -18.48
N ALA A 272 -5.62 -13.34 -18.53
CA ALA A 272 -4.27 -13.50 -19.10
C ALA A 272 -4.25 -13.42 -20.64
N THR A 273 -5.36 -13.74 -21.29
CA THR A 273 -5.49 -13.69 -22.75
C THR A 273 -5.87 -12.28 -23.19
N PRO A 274 -5.26 -11.73 -24.25
CA PRO A 274 -5.70 -10.46 -24.81
C PRO A 274 -7.17 -10.50 -25.21
N ASP A 275 -7.92 -9.51 -24.77
CA ASP A 275 -9.24 -9.21 -25.29
C ASP A 275 -9.26 -7.80 -25.88
N THR A 276 -10.38 -7.41 -26.49
CA THR A 276 -10.55 -6.09 -27.10
C THR A 276 -11.91 -5.53 -26.79
N ILE A 277 -11.92 -4.26 -26.39
CA ILE A 277 -13.11 -3.51 -25.99
C ILE A 277 -13.28 -2.34 -26.97
N ALA A 278 -14.51 -2.16 -27.44
CA ALA A 278 -14.90 -1.02 -28.25
C ALA A 278 -15.37 0.12 -27.33
N ILE A 279 -14.63 1.22 -27.31
CA ILE A 279 -15.02 2.44 -26.62
C ILE A 279 -15.66 3.39 -27.61
N GLN A 280 -16.94 3.68 -27.40
CA GLN A 280 -17.69 4.62 -28.20
C GLN A 280 -17.49 6.03 -27.66
N VAL A 281 -16.84 6.89 -28.44
CA VAL A 281 -16.80 8.33 -28.19
C VAL A 281 -17.99 8.96 -28.89
N PRO A 282 -18.93 9.60 -28.18
CA PRO A 282 -20.14 10.19 -28.78
C PRO A 282 -19.82 11.32 -29.78
N GLY A 283 -18.68 11.98 -29.59
CA GLY A 283 -18.17 13.07 -30.42
C GLY A 283 -17.35 14.03 -29.59
N LEU A 284 -16.57 14.88 -30.27
CA LEU A 284 -15.75 15.91 -29.63
C LEU A 284 -16.18 17.28 -30.15
N ALA A 285 -16.48 18.20 -29.24
CA ALA A 285 -17.14 19.47 -29.58
C ALA A 285 -16.21 20.49 -30.24
N GLN A 286 -14.91 20.48 -29.90
CA GLN A 286 -13.95 21.46 -30.39
C GLN A 286 -13.17 20.91 -31.59
N ALA A 287 -12.84 21.79 -32.55
CA ALA A 287 -11.87 21.45 -33.59
C ALA A 287 -10.45 21.57 -33.01
N GLY A 288 -9.56 20.63 -33.33
CA GLY A 288 -8.26 20.56 -32.68
C GLY A 288 -7.52 19.26 -32.94
N THR A 289 -6.36 19.11 -32.33
CA THR A 289 -5.69 17.81 -32.21
C THR A 289 -5.99 17.29 -30.81
N PHE A 290 -6.67 16.16 -30.73
CA PHE A 290 -6.96 15.50 -29.47
C PHE A 290 -5.94 14.40 -29.21
N GLN A 291 -5.45 14.33 -27.99
CA GLN A 291 -4.81 13.14 -27.47
C GLN A 291 -5.88 12.26 -26.83
N CYS A 292 -6.13 11.10 -27.43
CA CYS A 292 -6.96 10.07 -26.82
C CYS A 292 -6.06 9.00 -26.23
N SER A 293 -6.16 8.82 -24.92
CA SER A 293 -5.33 7.91 -24.14
C SER A 293 -6.19 6.87 -23.47
N ALA A 294 -5.63 5.69 -23.28
CA ALA A 294 -6.21 4.65 -22.46
C ALA A 294 -5.15 4.06 -21.54
N TRP A 295 -5.51 3.79 -20.30
CA TRP A 295 -4.59 3.26 -19.29
C TRP A 295 -5.31 2.37 -18.31
N ALA A 296 -4.65 1.28 -17.88
CA ALA A 296 -5.17 0.43 -16.82
C ALA A 296 -5.13 1.18 -15.48
N GLY A 297 -6.11 0.89 -14.63
CA GLY A 297 -6.14 1.26 -13.22
C GLY A 297 -6.27 0.00 -12.38
N ASP A 298 -5.45 -0.17 -11.35
CA ASP A 298 -5.75 -1.18 -10.32
C ASP A 298 -6.93 -0.71 -9.44
N GLY A 299 -7.30 -1.50 -8.42
CA GLY A 299 -8.36 -1.14 -7.46
C GLY A 299 -8.19 0.25 -6.82
N SER A 300 -6.96 0.76 -6.76
CA SER A 300 -6.65 2.08 -6.21
C SER A 300 -6.89 3.24 -7.20
N HIS A 301 -7.12 2.97 -8.49
CA HIS A 301 -7.13 3.92 -9.62
C HIS A 301 -5.75 4.39 -10.10
N ARG A 302 -4.67 3.82 -9.57
CA ARG A 302 -3.31 4.07 -10.10
C ARG A 302 -3.04 3.14 -11.26
N ILE A 303 -2.15 3.55 -12.17
CA ILE A 303 -1.58 2.61 -13.13
C ILE A 303 -0.94 1.47 -12.34
N PRO A 304 -1.28 0.20 -12.64
CA PRO A 304 -0.77 -0.94 -11.90
C PRO A 304 0.76 -0.92 -11.78
N MET A 305 1.23 -1.28 -10.59
CA MET A 305 2.66 -1.38 -10.32
C MET A 305 3.29 -2.49 -11.17
N MET A 306 4.54 -2.27 -11.57
CA MET A 306 5.31 -3.18 -12.40
C MET A 306 6.46 -3.77 -11.60
N GLU A 307 6.83 -5.02 -11.89
CA GLU A 307 8.00 -5.70 -11.30
C GLU A 307 9.29 -4.91 -11.58
N ARG A 308 9.40 -4.27 -12.75
CA ARG A 308 10.62 -3.60 -13.18
C ARG A 308 10.33 -2.22 -13.77
N ALA A 309 11.24 -1.29 -13.50
CA ALA A 309 11.17 0.08 -14.00
C ALA A 309 11.30 0.19 -15.54
N ASN A 310 11.89 -0.80 -16.20
CA ASN A 310 12.11 -0.80 -17.65
C ASN A 310 11.00 -1.53 -18.44
N GLN A 311 9.80 -1.67 -17.87
CA GLN A 311 8.63 -2.18 -18.56
C GLN A 311 7.74 -1.02 -19.04
N THR A 312 7.16 -1.16 -20.23
CA THR A 312 6.12 -0.23 -20.68
C THR A 312 4.88 -0.44 -19.82
N PRO A 313 4.35 0.61 -19.15
CA PRO A 313 3.12 0.49 -18.38
C PRO A 313 1.92 0.19 -19.30
N ALA A 314 0.83 -0.31 -18.72
CA ALA A 314 -0.43 -0.50 -19.43
C ALA A 314 -1.10 0.85 -19.77
N LEU A 315 -0.53 1.56 -20.74
CA LEU A 315 -0.93 2.87 -21.23
C LEU A 315 -0.66 2.92 -22.73
N ASP A 316 -1.57 3.52 -23.48
CA ASP A 316 -1.34 3.90 -24.87
C ASP A 316 -2.05 5.22 -25.21
N SER A 317 -1.61 5.89 -26.27
CA SER A 317 -2.15 7.18 -26.70
C SER A 317 -2.07 7.38 -28.20
N VAL A 318 -3.15 7.88 -28.78
CA VAL A 318 -3.24 8.25 -30.19
C VAL A 318 -3.57 9.73 -30.34
N ARG A 319 -3.24 10.31 -31.50
CA ARG A 319 -3.63 11.67 -31.87
C ARG A 319 -4.71 11.63 -32.93
N ILE A 320 -5.81 12.34 -32.67
CA ILE A 320 -6.98 12.42 -33.57
C ILE A 320 -7.22 13.88 -33.92
N ARG A 321 -7.27 14.21 -35.20
CA ARG A 321 -7.56 15.57 -35.66
C ARG A 321 -9.06 15.74 -35.83
N VAL A 322 -9.67 16.59 -35.01
CA VAL A 322 -11.09 16.99 -35.13
C VAL A 322 -11.18 18.23 -36.00
N ARG A 323 -12.03 18.19 -37.03
CA ARG A 323 -12.26 19.29 -37.98
C ARG A 323 -13.70 19.78 -37.95
#